data_AF-A0A7X6WZL8-F1
#
_entry.id   AF-A0A7X6WZL8-F1
#
_cell.length_a   1.000
_cell.length_b   1.000
_cell.length_c   1.000
_cell.angle_alpha   90.00
_cell.angle_beta   90.00
_cell.angle_gamma   90.00
#
_symmetry.space_group_name_H-M   'P 1'
#
loop_
_entity.id
_entity.type
_entity.pdbx_description
1 polymer ?
#
loop_
_entity_poly.entity_id
_entity_poly.type
_entity_poly.pdbx_seq_one_letter_code
_entity_poly.pdbx_strand_id
1 'polypeptide(L)'
;MKLFNRLAHKKTDTPWGVVVPDLPGCFSAADEGIDQAIENAKEAIALWIEDSISNGESIPKPSTITDLQKTGEYDGWIWAVAEVDPALIDDTTERVNITLPRRILALLDQRAKSAGETRSGYIAQMTLTH
;
A
#
# COMPACT_ATOMS: atom_id res chain seq x y z
N MET A 1 8.73 3.05 0.17
CA MET A 1 8.99 2.12 -0.96
C MET A 1 9.34 2.95 -2.20
N LYS A 2 10.02 2.42 -3.22
CA LYS A 2 10.35 3.16 -4.47
C LYS A 2 9.68 2.43 -5.63
N LEU A 3 9.04 3.17 -6.53
CA LEU A 3 8.09 2.61 -7.48
C LEU A 3 8.39 3.18 -8.84
N PHE A 4 8.32 2.34 -9.84
CA PHE A 4 8.77 2.66 -11.18
C PHE A 4 7.56 3.02 -12.02
N ASN A 5 7.73 3.88 -13.03
CA ASN A 5 6.63 4.39 -13.83
C ASN A 5 6.85 3.99 -15.28
N ARG A 6 5.77 3.65 -16.01
CA ARG A 6 5.70 3.94 -17.44
C ARG A 6 5.20 5.36 -17.54
N LEU A 7 5.86 6.17 -18.33
CA LEU A 7 5.21 7.33 -18.92
C LEU A 7 5.14 7.02 -20.41
N ALA A 8 4.00 6.48 -20.85
CA ALA A 8 3.77 6.21 -22.25
C ALA A 8 3.72 7.56 -22.99
N HIS A 9 4.71 7.84 -23.83
CA HIS A 9 4.69 9.03 -24.67
C HIS A 9 3.67 8.86 -25.82
N LYS A 10 2.63 9.71 -25.78
CA LYS A 10 1.90 10.37 -26.87
C LYS A 10 1.72 9.59 -28.18
N LYS A 11 0.62 8.84 -28.26
CA LYS A 11 -0.36 9.07 -29.34
C LYS A 11 -1.57 9.72 -28.68
N THR A 12 -1.97 10.87 -29.20
CA THR A 12 -3.13 11.65 -28.77
C THR A 12 -4.28 10.71 -28.41
N ASP A 13 -4.72 10.71 -27.14
CA ASP A 13 -5.82 9.92 -26.55
C ASP A 13 -5.51 8.61 -25.78
N THR A 14 -4.25 8.30 -25.44
CA THR A 14 -3.94 7.14 -24.57
C THR A 14 -3.61 7.52 -23.12
N PRO A 15 -4.18 6.83 -22.10
CA PRO A 15 -3.87 7.05 -20.69
C PRO A 15 -2.42 6.73 -20.35
N TRP A 16 -1.92 7.39 -19.30
CA TRP A 16 -0.72 7.00 -18.59
C TRP A 16 -0.97 5.66 -17.90
N GLY A 17 -0.08 4.69 -18.06
CA GLY A 17 -0.12 3.44 -17.29
C GLY A 17 1.05 3.40 -16.33
N VAL A 18 0.91 2.77 -15.17
CA VAL A 18 1.98 2.60 -14.18
C VAL A 18 2.12 1.12 -13.88
N VAL A 19 3.37 0.68 -13.72
CA VAL A 19 3.72 -0.69 -13.35
C VAL A 19 4.65 -0.60 -12.16
N VAL A 20 4.45 -1.42 -11.14
CA VAL A 20 5.40 -1.52 -10.03
C VAL A 20 6.22 -2.81 -10.14
N PRO A 21 7.44 -2.77 -10.71
CA PRO A 21 8.32 -3.93 -10.85
C PRO A 21 8.53 -4.78 -9.60
N ASP A 22 8.63 -4.15 -8.43
CA ASP A 22 8.86 -4.87 -7.17
C ASP A 22 7.58 -5.54 -6.62
N LEU A 23 6.40 -5.15 -7.12
CA LEU A 23 5.10 -5.68 -6.70
C LEU A 23 4.40 -6.33 -7.91
N PRO A 24 4.64 -7.62 -8.18
CA PRO A 24 4.08 -8.30 -9.33
C PRO A 24 2.55 -8.17 -9.38
N GLY A 25 2.02 -7.74 -10.54
CA GLY A 25 0.58 -7.55 -10.72
C GLY A 25 0.04 -6.18 -10.26
N CYS A 26 0.86 -5.32 -9.65
CA CYS A 26 0.44 -3.97 -9.25
C CYS A 26 0.54 -2.99 -10.43
N PHE A 27 -0.61 -2.51 -10.87
CA PHE A 27 -0.76 -1.59 -12.00
C PHE A 27 -1.74 -0.47 -11.65
N SER A 28 -1.54 0.72 -12.23
CA SER A 28 -2.53 1.80 -12.20
C SER A 28 -2.51 2.56 -13.53
N ALA A 29 -3.45 3.48 -13.71
CA ALA A 29 -3.51 4.33 -14.90
C ALA A 29 -4.07 5.71 -14.56
N ALA A 30 -3.79 6.71 -15.39
CA ALA A 30 -4.36 8.05 -15.28
C ALA A 30 -4.54 8.70 -16.66
N ASP A 31 -5.61 9.46 -16.83
CA ASP A 31 -5.90 10.17 -18.09
C ASP A 31 -5.28 11.58 -18.11
N GLU A 32 -5.28 12.26 -16.96
CA GLU A 32 -5.05 13.71 -16.88
C GLU A 32 -3.58 14.12 -16.87
N GLY A 33 -2.68 13.25 -16.41
CA GLY A 33 -1.28 13.64 -16.27
C GLY A 33 -0.43 12.69 -15.43
N ILE A 34 0.85 13.05 -15.36
CA ILE A 34 1.89 12.34 -14.61
C ILE A 34 1.61 12.40 -13.10
N ASP A 35 1.20 13.57 -12.59
CA ASP A 35 0.94 13.76 -11.17
C ASP A 35 -0.20 12.85 -10.70
N GLN A 36 -1.30 12.79 -11.46
CA GLN A 36 -2.39 11.86 -11.19
C GLN A 36 -1.94 10.38 -11.30
N ALA A 37 -1.09 10.05 -12.26
CA ALA A 37 -0.55 8.70 -12.38
C ALA A 37 0.25 8.28 -11.14
N ILE A 38 1.01 9.21 -10.54
CA ILE A 38 1.77 8.98 -9.30
C ILE A 38 0.83 8.77 -8.12
N GLU A 39 -0.21 9.59 -7.96
CA GLU A 39 -1.19 9.41 -6.88
C GLU A 39 -1.95 8.08 -7.03
N ASN A 40 -2.41 7.75 -8.23
CA ASN A 40 -3.09 6.47 -8.51
C ASN A 40 -2.16 5.27 -8.26
N ALA A 41 -0.85 5.41 -8.52
CA ALA A 41 0.12 4.39 -8.18
C ALA A 41 0.19 4.17 -6.67
N LYS A 42 0.29 5.24 -5.86
CA LYS A 42 0.34 5.14 -4.38
C LYS A 42 -0.87 4.38 -3.84
N GLU A 43 -2.07 4.66 -4.34
CA GLU A 43 -3.29 3.95 -3.97
C GLU A 43 -3.22 2.47 -4.36
N ALA A 44 -2.85 2.16 -5.61
CA ALA A 44 -2.74 0.77 -6.08
C ALA A 44 -1.73 -0.06 -5.25
N ILE A 45 -0.70 0.59 -4.73
CA ILE A 45 0.32 -0.04 -3.91
C ILE A 45 -0.14 -0.28 -2.49
N ALA A 46 -0.84 0.68 -1.89
CA ALA A 46 -1.46 0.48 -0.59
C ALA A 46 -2.42 -0.72 -0.64
N LEU A 47 -3.26 -0.78 -1.67
CA LEU A 47 -4.16 -1.92 -1.89
C LEU A 47 -3.43 -3.24 -2.09
N TRP A 48 -2.35 -3.25 -2.89
CA TRP A 48 -1.54 -4.46 -3.09
C TRP A 48 -0.91 -4.93 -1.78
N ILE A 49 -0.35 -4.01 -0.99
CA ILE A 49 0.23 -4.31 0.33
C ILE A 49 -0.83 -4.91 1.26
N GLU A 50 -2.01 -4.28 1.35
CA GLU A 50 -3.10 -4.74 2.20
C GLU A 50 -3.56 -6.15 1.82
N ASP A 51 -3.68 -6.43 0.52
CA ASP A 51 -4.02 -7.77 0.02
C ASP A 51 -2.93 -8.79 0.34
N SER A 52 -1.66 -8.47 0.08
CA SER A 52 -0.53 -9.36 0.43
C SER A 52 -0.46 -9.65 1.93
N ILE A 53 -0.64 -8.65 2.80
CA ILE A 53 -0.71 -8.86 4.25
C ILE A 53 -1.89 -9.77 4.61
N SER A 54 -3.07 -9.52 4.03
CA SER A 54 -4.28 -10.31 4.29
C SER A 54 -4.13 -11.77 3.86
N ASN A 55 -3.34 -12.02 2.82
CA ASN A 55 -3.02 -13.35 2.30
C ASN A 55 -1.80 -13.99 3.00
N GLY A 56 -1.16 -13.31 3.96
CA GLY A 56 0.02 -13.80 4.67
C GLY A 56 1.29 -13.84 3.81
N GLU A 57 1.32 -13.06 2.74
CA GLU A 57 2.45 -12.92 1.83
C GLU A 57 3.45 -11.89 2.38
N SER A 58 4.73 -12.06 2.04
CA SER A 58 5.75 -11.09 2.40
C SER A 58 5.81 -9.96 1.38
N ILE A 59 6.00 -8.75 1.88
CA ILE A 59 6.17 -7.56 1.04
C ILE A 59 7.63 -7.53 0.54
N PRO A 60 7.87 -7.56 -0.79
CA PRO A 60 9.21 -7.51 -1.34
C PRO A 60 9.95 -6.23 -0.95
N LYS A 61 11.27 -6.33 -0.79
CA LYS A 61 12.11 -5.14 -0.60
C LYS A 61 12.23 -4.37 -1.91
N PRO A 62 12.15 -3.03 -1.88
CA PRO A 62 12.26 -2.24 -3.09
C PRO A 62 13.66 -2.31 -3.71
N SER A 63 13.69 -2.47 -5.03
CA SER A 63 14.90 -2.41 -5.85
C SER A 63 15.41 -0.98 -6.00
N THR A 64 16.67 -0.81 -6.41
CA THR A 64 17.18 0.50 -6.83
C THR A 64 16.84 0.75 -8.31
N ILE A 65 16.58 2.02 -8.67
CA ILE A 65 16.40 2.42 -10.09
C ILE A 65 17.58 1.94 -10.93
N THR A 66 18.80 2.09 -10.42
CA THR A 66 20.04 1.69 -11.10
C THR A 66 20.08 0.20 -11.41
N ASP A 67 19.58 -0.66 -10.52
CA ASP A 67 19.59 -2.11 -10.76
C ASP A 67 18.53 -2.51 -11.78
N LEU A 68 17.35 -1.88 -11.76
CA LEU A 68 16.32 -2.14 -12.76
C LEU A 68 16.70 -1.60 -14.15
N GLN A 69 17.36 -0.45 -14.24
CA GLN A 69 17.84 0.07 -15.53
C GLN A 69 18.83 -0.87 -16.23
N LYS A 70 19.60 -1.66 -15.46
CA LYS A 70 20.54 -2.65 -16.05
C LYS A 70 19.83 -3.80 -16.75
N THR A 71 18.55 -4.05 -16.44
CA THR A 71 17.77 -5.16 -17.05
C THR A 71 17.40 -4.88 -18.51
N GLY A 72 17.29 -3.61 -18.90
CA GLY A 72 16.80 -3.18 -20.22
C GLY A 72 15.30 -3.38 -20.46
N GLU A 73 14.57 -3.98 -19.51
CA GLU A 73 13.12 -4.26 -19.66
C GLU A 73 12.30 -2.96 -19.76
N TYR A 74 12.78 -1.89 -19.12
CA TYR A 74 12.09 -0.61 -18.97
C TYR A 74 12.73 0.49 -19.83
N ASP A 75 13.38 0.13 -20.94
CA ASP A 75 14.00 1.10 -21.84
C ASP A 75 12.95 2.05 -22.46
N GLY A 76 13.20 3.36 -22.34
CA GLY A 76 12.27 4.41 -22.79
C GLY A 76 11.15 4.75 -21.81
N TRP A 77 11.13 4.14 -20.62
CA TRP A 77 10.19 4.47 -19.55
C TRP A 77 10.70 5.68 -18.74
N ILE A 78 9.79 6.40 -18.09
CA ILE A 78 10.17 7.52 -17.21
C ILE A 78 9.99 7.06 -15.76
N TRP A 79 11.03 7.29 -14.97
CA TRP A 79 11.10 6.88 -13.58
C TRP A 79 10.47 7.95 -12.68
N ALA A 80 9.69 7.52 -11.69
CA ALA A 80 9.25 8.35 -10.58
C ALA A 80 9.56 7.65 -9.25
N VAL A 81 9.18 8.26 -8.15
CA VAL A 81 9.20 7.64 -6.83
C VAL A 81 7.88 7.99 -6.18
N ALA A 82 7.13 6.99 -5.74
CA ALA A 82 5.97 7.21 -4.89
C ALA A 82 6.32 6.81 -3.45
N GLU A 83 6.14 7.75 -2.54
CA GLU A 83 6.38 7.54 -1.13
C GLU A 83 5.17 6.81 -0.53
N VAL A 84 5.46 5.73 0.19
CA VAL A 84 4.47 4.92 0.92
C VAL A 84 4.88 4.96 2.38
N ASP A 85 3.90 5.22 3.26
CA ASP A 85 4.12 5.27 4.69
C ASP A 85 4.66 3.91 5.18
N PRO A 86 5.84 3.86 5.82
CA PRO A 86 6.38 2.63 6.40
C PRO A 86 5.41 1.94 7.36
N ALA A 87 4.52 2.68 8.02
CA ALA A 87 3.53 2.11 8.94
C ALA A 87 2.53 1.17 8.23
N LEU A 88 2.34 1.30 6.91
CA LEU A 88 1.45 0.43 6.13
C LEU A 88 2.05 -0.96 5.87
N ILE A 89 3.37 -1.10 5.98
CA ILE A 89 4.11 -2.33 5.68
C ILE A 89 4.80 -2.94 6.92
N ASP A 90 4.67 -2.26 8.07
CA ASP A 90 5.26 -2.71 9.33
C ASP A 90 4.35 -3.76 9.97
N ASP A 91 4.79 -5.02 9.93
CA ASP A 91 4.11 -6.16 10.54
C ASP A 91 4.49 -6.34 12.02
N THR A 92 5.33 -5.46 12.57
CA THR A 92 5.75 -5.57 13.96
C THR A 92 4.61 -5.19 14.91
N THR A 93 4.43 -6.02 15.93
CA THR A 93 3.45 -5.72 16.98
C THR A 93 4.04 -4.71 17.97
N GLU A 94 3.55 -3.47 17.95
CA GLU A 94 3.86 -2.48 18.97
C GLU A 94 2.89 -2.58 20.17
N ARG A 95 3.43 -2.74 21.38
CA ARG A 95 2.63 -2.68 22.61
C ARG A 95 2.46 -1.24 23.09
N VAL A 96 1.24 -0.73 22.96
CA VAL A 96 0.87 0.61 23.43
C VAL A 96 0.17 0.57 24.80
N ASN A 97 0.45 1.57 25.65
CA ASN A 97 -0.29 1.81 26.90
C ASN A 97 -1.27 2.97 26.68
N ILE A 98 -2.57 2.74 26.91
CA ILE A 98 -3.62 3.75 26.69
C ILE A 98 -4.47 3.97 27.94
N THR A 99 -5.00 5.18 28.09
CA THR A 99 -5.97 5.52 29.15
C THR A 99 -7.37 5.58 28.57
N LEU A 100 -8.30 4.81 29.13
CA LEU A 100 -9.71 4.78 28.70
C LEU A 100 -10.65 4.99 29.89
N PRO A 101 -11.76 5.74 29.73
CA PRO A 101 -12.81 5.78 30.75
C PRO A 101 -13.36 4.38 31.02
N ARG A 102 -13.62 4.04 32.29
CA ARG A 102 -14.11 2.70 32.70
C ARG A 102 -15.31 2.22 31.90
N ARG A 103 -16.26 3.11 31.58
CA ARG A 103 -17.45 2.79 30.78
C ARG A 103 -17.08 2.34 29.35
N ILE A 104 -16.10 2.97 28.74
CA ILE A 104 -15.64 2.64 27.38
C ILE A 104 -14.91 1.30 27.39
N LEU A 105 -14.07 1.05 28.40
CA LEU A 105 -13.38 -0.24 28.54
C LEU A 105 -14.37 -1.40 28.70
N ALA A 106 -15.43 -1.23 29.50
CA ALA A 106 -16.48 -2.24 29.65
C ALA A 106 -17.25 -2.51 28.34
N LEU A 107 -17.52 -1.46 27.55
CA LEU A 107 -18.16 -1.60 26.25
C LEU A 107 -17.25 -2.31 25.23
N LEU A 108 -15.95 -1.98 25.23
CA LEU A 108 -14.95 -2.65 24.40
C LEU A 108 -14.87 -4.13 24.73
N ASP A 109 -14.82 -4.49 26.02
CA ASP A 109 -14.84 -5.89 26.48
C ASP A 109 -16.04 -6.67 25.96
N GLN A 110 -17.23 -6.07 26.08
CA GLN A 110 -18.46 -6.72 25.64
C GLN A 110 -18.48 -6.93 24.12
N ARG A 111 -18.05 -5.93 23.35
CA ARG A 111 -18.02 -6.02 21.88
C ARG A 111 -16.97 -7.00 21.38
N ALA A 112 -15.75 -6.92 21.90
CA ALA A 112 -14.68 -7.85 21.57
C ALA A 112 -15.12 -9.29 21.86
N LYS A 113 -15.69 -9.56 23.05
CA LYS A 113 -16.21 -10.88 23.39
C LYS A 113 -17.32 -11.36 22.45
N SER A 114 -18.23 -10.45 22.05
CA SER A 114 -19.34 -10.80 21.15
C SER A 114 -18.85 -11.10 19.72
N ALA A 115 -17.74 -10.49 19.31
CA ALA A 115 -17.08 -10.75 18.04
C ALA A 115 -16.11 -11.95 18.09
N GLY A 116 -15.88 -12.56 19.26
CA GLY A 116 -14.90 -13.63 19.43
C GLY A 116 -13.44 -13.15 19.41
N GLU A 117 -13.22 -11.85 19.61
CA GLU A 117 -11.94 -11.17 19.47
C GLU A 117 -11.32 -10.75 20.81
N THR A 118 -10.02 -10.44 20.78
CA THR A 118 -9.35 -9.74 21.89
C THR A 118 -9.65 -8.23 21.84
N ARG A 119 -9.40 -7.48 22.93
CA ARG A 119 -9.55 -6.01 22.92
C ARG A 119 -8.76 -5.36 21.78
N SER A 120 -7.49 -5.77 21.62
CA SER A 120 -6.59 -5.28 20.58
C SER A 120 -7.04 -5.74 19.20
N GLY A 121 -7.43 -7.01 19.03
CA GLY A 121 -7.94 -7.53 17.76
C GLY A 121 -9.20 -6.81 17.30
N TYR A 122 -10.14 -6.56 18.22
CA TYR A 122 -11.37 -5.82 17.93
C TYR A 122 -11.11 -4.36 17.54
N ILE A 123 -10.16 -3.69 18.19
CA ILE A 123 -9.75 -2.33 17.79
C ILE A 123 -9.12 -2.35 16.39
N ALA A 124 -8.21 -3.28 16.12
CA ALA A 124 -7.54 -3.39 14.82
C ALA A 124 -8.55 -3.66 13.69
N GLN A 125 -9.48 -4.59 13.90
CA GLN A 125 -10.55 -4.89 12.94
C GLN A 125 -11.39 -3.65 12.60
N MET A 126 -11.74 -2.85 13.60
CA MET A 126 -12.50 -1.61 13.38
C MET A 126 -11.77 -0.57 12.52
N THR A 127 -10.43 -0.59 12.50
CA THR A 127 -9.62 0.32 11.68
C THR A 127 -9.56 -0.14 10.22
N LEU A 128 -9.63 -1.44 9.96
CA LEU A 128 -9.55 -2.03 8.62
C LEU A 128 -10.91 -2.07 7.88
N THR A 129 -12.01 -1.86 8.60
CA THR A 129 -13.36 -1.93 8.01
C THR A 129 -13.83 -0.51 7.68
N HIS A 130 -13.59 -0.06 6.44
CA HIS A 130 -14.17 1.17 5.87
C HIS A 130 -15.58 0.93 5.30
#